data_AF-A0A9D6XUW3-F1
#
_entry.id   AF-A0A9D6XUW3-F1
#
_cell.length_a   1.000
_cell.length_b   1.000
_cell.length_c   1.000
_cell.angle_alpha   90.00
_cell.angle_beta   90.00
_cell.angle_gamma   90.00
#
_symmetry.space_group_name_H-M   'P 1'
#
loop_
_entity.id
_entity.type
_entity.pdbx_description
1 polymer ?
#
loop_
_entity_poly.entity_id
_entity_poly.type
_entity_poly.pdbx_seq_one_letter_code
_entity_poly.pdbx_strand_id
1 'polypeptide(L)'
;QSDVETVHRLIEDEFFDLESFRSRAEFMAKASLYQLYFNLARPNSHKRGLSPWQILQQLDPRLPVAVCLLPPTFLDYRLDARLRPLPPSPQAGYDVPRLP
;
A
#
# COMPACT_ATOMS: atom_id res chain seq x y z
N GLN A 1 -14.11 -8.26 -9.46
CA GLN A 1 -13.37 -7.41 -8.52
C GLN A 1 -12.00 -8.06 -8.30
N SER A 2 -10.90 -7.32 -8.50
CA SER A 2 -9.51 -7.82 -8.42
C SER A 2 -9.03 -7.91 -6.96
N ASP A 3 -8.01 -8.73 -6.67
CA ASP A 3 -7.34 -8.79 -5.35
C ASP A 3 -6.87 -7.41 -4.89
N VAL A 4 -6.46 -6.55 -5.84
CA VAL A 4 -6.05 -5.17 -5.58
C VAL A 4 -7.22 -4.33 -5.06
N GLU A 5 -8.38 -4.42 -5.69
CA GLU A 5 -9.59 -3.69 -5.27
C GLU A 5 -10.07 -4.11 -3.87
N THR A 6 -9.84 -5.37 -3.50
CA THR A 6 -10.13 -5.85 -2.15
C THR A 6 -9.18 -5.22 -1.14
N VAL A 7 -7.88 -5.13 -1.44
CA VAL A 7 -6.91 -4.45 -0.55
C VAL A 7 -7.25 -2.97 -0.39
N HIS A 8 -7.63 -2.28 -1.48
CA HIS A 8 -8.06 -0.88 -1.43
C HIS A 8 -9.25 -0.66 -0.49
N ARG A 9 -10.28 -1.51 -0.59
CA ARG A 9 -11.42 -1.42 0.33
C ARG A 9 -11.02 -1.65 1.78
N LEU A 10 -10.16 -2.63 2.05
CA LEU A 10 -9.73 -2.93 3.41
C LEU A 10 -8.95 -1.79 4.04
N ILE A 11 -8.07 -1.12 3.30
CA ILE A 11 -7.33 0.03 3.83
C ILE A 11 -8.23 1.25 4.01
N GLU A 12 -9.26 1.43 3.19
CA GLU A 12 -10.29 2.45 3.41
C GLU A 12 -11.03 2.18 4.73
N ASP A 13 -11.66 1.01 4.86
CA ASP A 13 -12.51 0.65 5.99
C ASP A 13 -11.74 0.54 7.32
N GLU A 14 -10.52 -0.01 7.32
CA GLU A 14 -9.77 -0.34 8.54
C GLU A 14 -8.75 0.73 8.96
N PHE A 15 -8.46 1.71 8.09
CA PHE A 15 -7.43 2.71 8.37
C PHE A 15 -7.91 4.13 8.07
N PHE A 16 -8.29 4.44 6.83
CA PHE A 16 -8.61 5.83 6.47
C PHE A 16 -9.92 6.33 7.10
N ASP A 17 -10.94 5.48 7.20
CA ASP A 17 -12.23 5.86 7.79
C ASP A 17 -12.21 5.88 9.32
N LEU A 18 -11.29 5.14 9.95
CA LEU A 18 -11.18 5.04 11.40
C LEU A 18 -10.23 6.07 12.01
N GLU A 19 -9.21 6.50 11.27
CA GLU A 19 -8.14 7.34 11.80
C GLU A 19 -8.25 8.79 11.31
N SER A 20 -7.93 9.73 12.21
CA SER A 20 -7.67 11.12 11.85
C SER A 20 -6.17 11.42 11.88
N PHE A 21 -5.71 12.34 11.04
CA PHE A 21 -4.30 12.68 10.90
C PHE A 21 -4.08 14.18 11.07
N ARG A 22 -3.33 14.58 12.10
CA ARG A 22 -3.05 16.01 12.39
C ARG A 22 -1.74 16.48 11.78
N SER A 23 -0.89 15.56 11.33
CA SER A 23 0.38 15.86 10.67
C SER A 23 0.84 14.71 9.78
N ARG A 24 1.77 15.01 8.86
CA ARG A 24 2.41 13.99 8.01
C ARG A 24 3.20 12.97 8.84
N ALA A 25 3.83 13.40 9.92
CA ALA A 25 4.56 12.50 10.82
C ALA A 25 3.61 11.52 11.53
N GLU A 26 2.48 12.01 12.04
CA GLU A 26 1.44 11.18 12.64
C GLU A 26 0.86 10.19 11.63
N PHE A 27 0.55 10.67 10.41
CA PHE A 27 0.11 9.81 9.32
C PHE A 27 1.09 8.66 9.06
N MET A 28 2.39 8.96 8.93
CA MET A 28 3.41 7.94 8.67
C MET A 28 3.56 6.95 9.82
N ALA A 29 3.47 7.41 11.07
CA ALA A 29 3.52 6.52 12.23
C ALA A 29 2.32 5.54 12.24
N LYS A 30 1.10 6.07 12.04
CA LYS A 30 -0.12 5.26 11.99
C LYS A 30 -0.12 4.30 10.78
N ALA A 31 0.29 4.78 9.61
CA ALA A 31 0.40 3.95 8.41
C ALA A 31 1.43 2.82 8.59
N SER A 32 2.56 3.10 9.26
CA SER A 32 3.56 2.09 9.57
C SER A 32 2.99 1.02 10.51
N LEU A 33 2.25 1.45 11.54
CA LEU A 33 1.59 0.52 12.46
C LEU A 33 0.54 -0.35 11.74
N TYR A 34 -0.31 0.26 10.91
CA TYR A 34 -1.32 -0.46 10.14
C TYR A 34 -0.66 -1.48 9.18
N GLN A 35 0.40 -1.09 8.46
CA GLN A 35 1.13 -1.99 7.57
C GLN A 35 1.71 -3.20 8.30
N LEU A 36 2.28 -2.99 9.49
CA LEU A 36 2.81 -4.06 10.34
C LEU A 36 1.68 -4.98 10.82
N TYR A 37 0.59 -4.41 11.31
CA TYR A 37 -0.60 -5.16 11.72
C TYR A 37 -1.14 -6.01 10.56
N PHE A 38 -1.33 -5.39 9.39
CA PHE A 38 -1.85 -6.05 8.20
C PHE A 38 -0.99 -7.25 7.80
N ASN A 39 0.34 -7.07 7.76
CA ASN A 39 1.26 -8.11 7.31
C ASN A 39 1.45 -9.23 8.35
N LEU A 40 1.54 -8.89 9.64
CA LEU A 40 1.96 -9.83 10.67
C LEU A 40 0.78 -10.52 11.37
N ALA A 41 -0.31 -9.79 11.61
CA ALA A 41 -1.34 -10.20 12.56
C ALA A 41 -2.76 -10.24 11.99
N ARG A 42 -3.09 -9.46 10.96
CA ARG A 42 -4.45 -9.37 10.43
C ARG A 42 -4.89 -10.71 9.83
N PRO A 43 -5.93 -11.38 10.38
CA PRO A 43 -6.44 -12.62 9.81
C PRO A 43 -7.20 -12.35 8.50
N ASN A 44 -7.03 -13.23 7.52
CA ASN A 44 -7.80 -13.18 6.27
C ASN A 44 -8.78 -14.36 6.21
N SER A 45 -10.07 -14.08 6.34
CA SER A 45 -11.14 -15.11 6.30
C SER A 45 -11.14 -15.90 4.98
N HIS A 46 -10.86 -15.25 3.84
CA HIS A 46 -10.70 -15.90 2.54
C HIS A 46 -9.44 -16.78 2.44
N LYS A 47 -8.54 -16.68 3.41
CA LYS A 47 -7.31 -17.49 3.53
C LYS A 47 -7.30 -18.28 4.85
N ARG A 48 -8.45 -18.83 5.25
CA ARG A 48 -8.61 -19.70 6.42
C ARG A 48 -8.27 -19.01 7.76
N GLY A 49 -8.38 -17.69 7.82
CA GLY A 49 -8.05 -16.90 9.00
C GLY A 49 -6.55 -16.70 9.24
N LEU A 50 -5.69 -17.07 8.28
CA LEU A 50 -4.26 -16.87 8.40
C LEU A 50 -3.87 -15.43 8.10
N SER A 51 -2.85 -14.92 8.79
CA SER A 51 -2.20 -13.64 8.44
C SER A 51 -1.28 -13.80 7.23
N PRO A 52 -0.95 -12.71 6.50
CA PRO A 52 0.00 -12.78 5.39
C PRO A 52 1.33 -13.42 5.79
N TRP A 53 1.86 -13.10 6.97
CA TRP A 53 3.07 -13.73 7.49
C TRP A 53 2.92 -15.24 7.69
N GLN A 54 1.81 -15.69 8.29
CA GLN A 54 1.56 -17.13 8.46
C GLN A 54 1.46 -17.87 7.13
N ILE A 55 0.88 -17.22 6.11
CA ILE A 55 0.82 -17.76 4.74
C ILE A 55 2.24 -17.87 4.16
N LEU A 56 3.07 -16.83 4.30
CA LEU A 56 4.46 -16.86 3.83
C LEU A 56 5.28 -17.94 4.53
N GLN A 57 5.11 -18.13 5.83
CA GLN A 57 5.76 -19.18 6.59
C GLN A 57 5.40 -20.58 6.10
N GLN A 58 4.18 -20.80 5.59
CA GLN A 58 3.78 -22.08 5.00
C GLN A 58 4.36 -22.28 3.60
N LEU A 59 4.59 -21.19 2.85
CA LEU A 59 5.13 -21.24 1.48
C LEU A 59 6.65 -21.41 1.46
N ASP A 60 7.39 -20.64 2.25
CA ASP A 60 8.82 -20.82 2.48
C ASP A 60 9.19 -20.42 3.92
N PRO A 61 9.39 -21.41 4.82
CA PRO A 61 9.74 -21.15 6.22
C PRO A 61 11.06 -20.40 6.41
N ARG A 62 11.92 -20.32 5.40
CA ARG A 62 13.23 -19.66 5.47
C ARG A 62 13.15 -18.17 5.15
N LEU A 63 12.01 -17.68 4.67
CA LEU A 63 11.84 -16.26 4.37
C LEU A 63 12.03 -15.44 5.66
N PRO A 64 12.83 -14.36 5.61
CA PRO A 64 13.00 -13.52 6.78
C PRO A 64 11.73 -12.70 7.03
N VAL A 65 11.35 -12.55 8.30
CA VAL A 65 10.21 -11.69 8.70
C VAL A 65 10.34 -10.25 8.20
N ALA A 66 11.57 -9.80 7.92
CA ALA A 66 11.87 -8.49 7.34
C ALA A 66 11.10 -8.18 6.04
N VAL A 67 10.68 -9.20 5.27
CA VAL A 67 9.84 -9.00 4.08
C VAL A 67 8.50 -8.34 4.44
N CYS A 68 7.97 -8.60 5.64
CA CYS A 68 6.73 -8.00 6.13
C CYS A 68 6.92 -6.59 6.74
N LEU A 69 8.18 -6.12 6.90
CA LEU A 69 8.52 -4.90 7.63
C LEU A 69 8.85 -3.72 6.70
N LEU A 70 8.46 -3.78 5.43
CA LEU A 70 8.69 -2.70 4.48
C LEU A 70 7.96 -1.43 4.95
N PRO A 71 8.66 -0.29 5.09
CA PRO A 71 8.03 0.93 5.58
C PRO A 71 7.13 1.54 4.50
N PRO A 72 6.00 2.16 4.86
CA PRO A 72 5.30 3.05 3.95
C PRO A 72 6.25 4.17 3.51
N THR A 73 6.09 4.64 2.27
CA THR A 73 6.96 5.68 1.71
C THR A 73 6.18 6.61 0.81
N PHE A 74 6.46 7.91 0.89
CA PHE A 74 5.90 8.88 -0.06
C PHE A 74 6.61 8.73 -1.40
N LEU A 75 5.83 8.45 -2.45
CA LEU A 75 6.36 8.27 -3.79
C LEU A 75 6.84 9.58 -4.41
N ASP A 76 6.19 10.70 -4.09
CA ASP A 76 6.52 12.04 -4.63
C ASP A 76 8.02 12.33 -4.50
N TYR A 77 8.58 12.10 -3.31
CA TYR A 77 10.01 12.33 -3.04
C TYR A 77 10.96 11.39 -3.77
N ARG A 78 10.48 10.24 -4.26
CA ARG A 78 11.29 9.24 -4.96
C ARG A 78 11.16 9.34 -6.48
N LEU A 79 10.01 9.80 -6.96
CA LEU A 79 9.74 9.96 -8.38
C LEU A 79 10.36 11.26 -8.91
N ASP A 80 10.31 12.35 -8.15
CA ASP A 80 10.97 13.61 -8.54
C ASP A 80 12.49 13.46 -8.75
N ALA A 81 13.13 12.58 -7.97
CA ALA A 81 14.54 12.27 -8.13
C ALA A 81 14.87 11.47 -9.40
N ARG A 82 13.89 10.74 -9.96
CA ARG A 82 14.04 9.94 -11.19
C ARG A 82 13.54 10.68 -12.43
N LEU A 83 12.58 11.59 -12.26
CA LEU A 83 12.09 12.51 -13.27
C LEU A 83 12.97 13.77 -13.27
N ARG A 84 14.28 13.64 -13.60
CA ARG A 84 14.98 14.78 -14.21
C ARG A 84 14.10 15.27 -15.35
N PRO A 85 13.92 16.60 -15.55
CA PRO A 85 12.94 17.10 -16.50
C PRO A 85 13.18 16.44 -17.85
N LEU A 86 12.27 15.54 -18.22
CA LEU A 86 12.18 15.09 -19.58
C LEU A 86 11.98 16.36 -20.41
N PRO A 87 12.70 16.52 -21.54
CA PRO A 87 12.44 17.65 -22.43
C PRO A 87 10.93 17.70 -22.69
N PRO A 88 10.31 18.90 -22.74
CA PRO A 88 8.88 19.03 -22.86
C PRO A 88 8.40 18.21 -24.07
N SER A 89 7.73 17.09 -23.79
CA SER A 89 7.01 16.36 -24.80
C SER A 89 5.80 17.23 -25.17
N PRO A 90 5.55 17.53 -26.46
CA PRO A 90 4.40 18.31 -26.87
C PRO A 90 3.06 17.58 -26.65
N GLN A 91 3.07 16.37 -26.08
CA GLN A 91 1.90 15.56 -25.79
C GLN A 91 1.84 15.22 -24.29
N ALA A 92 1.60 16.24 -23.46
CA ALA A 92 1.10 16.04 -22.11
C ALA A 92 -0.43 16.21 -22.12
N GLY A 93 -1.12 15.12 -22.46
CA GLY A 93 -2.56 15.01 -22.36
C GLY A 93 -2.94 13.54 -22.28
N TYR A 94 -3.71 13.16 -21.25
CA TYR A 94 -4.44 11.89 -21.31
C TYR A 94 -5.61 12.08 -22.26
N ASP A 95 -5.67 11.25 -23.29
CA ASP A 95 -6.81 11.21 -24.21
C ASP A 95 -7.97 10.56 -23.46
N VAL A 96 -8.82 11.38 -22.84
CA VAL A 96 -10.06 10.94 -22.22
C VAL A 96 -11.13 10.99 -23.31
N PRO A 97 -11.71 9.87 -23.75
CA PRO A 97 -12.82 9.92 -24.68
C PRO A 97 -13.99 10.64 -23.99
N ARG A 98 -14.32 11.83 -24.47
CA ARG A 98 -15.58 12.48 -24.15
C ARG A 98 -16.66 11.73 -24.94
N LEU A 99 -17.49 10.95 -24.24
CA LEU A 99 -18.71 10.41 -24.84
C LEU A 99 -19.71 11.56 -25.08
N PRO A 100 -20.52 11.46 -26.15
CA PRO A 100 -21.36 12.55 -26.67
C PRO A 100 -22.50 12.98 -25.72
#